data_AF-A0A0M4LZJ0-F1
#
_entry.id   AF-A0A0M4LZJ0-F1
#
_cell.length_a   1.000
_cell.length_b   1.000
_cell.length_c   1.000
_cell.angle_alpha   90.00
_cell.angle_beta   90.00
_cell.angle_gamma   90.00
#
_symmetry.space_group_name_H-M   'P 1'
#
loop_
_entity.id
_entity.type
_entity.pdbx_description
1 polymer ?
#
loop_
_entity_poly.entity_id
_entity_poly.type
_entity_poly.pdbx_seq_one_letter_code
_entity_poly.pdbx_strand_id
1 'polypeptide(L)'
;MSTTQPAGPTLDVFALDPVKLTKSAISWLRIAFAASGAVALILGVVLLLWPSKTLAVVAVFLGLNFLITGAVKLCLGIFSSGLSAGLRILDILFGVFLMIAGIVAIKNSAATGEALLIFTVIIIGIGWIIEGVLAMVESGKGSSRTWAILFGAISVIAGVVILAVPVWSALWLLTMTAILLIVLGLLGLVRAFTFGRGVLTQLG
;
A
#
# COMPACT_ATOMS: atom_id res chain seq x y z
N MET A 1 -39.63 51.11 27.13
CA MET A 1 -40.17 49.79 26.71
C MET A 1 -39.01 48.82 26.65
N SER A 2 -38.90 47.96 27.66
CA SER A 2 -37.85 46.95 27.83
C SER A 2 -38.35 45.61 27.29
N THR A 3 -37.78 45.12 26.19
CA THR A 3 -38.07 43.78 25.65
C THR A 3 -36.98 42.81 26.07
N THR A 4 -37.28 42.00 27.08
CA THR A 4 -36.50 40.84 27.52
C THR A 4 -36.57 39.73 26.47
N GLN A 5 -35.45 39.43 25.82
CA GLN A 5 -35.27 38.28 24.92
C GLN A 5 -35.21 36.97 25.76
N PRO A 6 -35.98 35.92 25.44
CA PRO A 6 -36.01 34.68 26.22
C PRO A 6 -34.84 33.75 25.87
N ALA A 7 -34.25 33.13 26.90
CA ALA A 7 -33.23 32.10 26.78
C ALA A 7 -33.82 30.80 26.20
N GLY A 8 -33.77 30.66 24.88
CA GLY A 8 -33.94 29.36 24.21
C GLY A 8 -32.66 28.52 24.34
N PRO A 9 -32.75 27.19 24.19
CA PRO A 9 -31.58 26.31 24.25
C PRO A 9 -30.64 26.67 23.10
N THR A 10 -29.50 27.26 23.42
CA THR A 10 -28.50 27.74 22.47
C THR A 10 -27.91 26.54 21.73
N LEU A 11 -28.38 26.32 20.50
CA LEU A 11 -27.82 25.36 19.54
C LEU A 11 -26.37 25.71 19.12
N ASP A 12 -25.78 26.74 19.72
CA ASP A 12 -24.36 27.11 19.62
C ASP A 12 -23.41 26.01 20.15
N VAL A 13 -23.90 25.07 20.96
CA VAL A 13 -23.12 23.88 21.37
C VAL A 13 -22.82 22.96 20.18
N PHE A 14 -23.66 22.99 19.13
CA PHE A 14 -23.49 22.22 17.89
C PHE A 14 -22.99 23.07 16.71
N ALA A 15 -22.82 24.39 16.91
CA ALA A 15 -22.12 25.23 15.95
C ALA A 15 -20.65 24.82 15.96
N LEU A 16 -20.28 23.89 15.08
CA LEU A 16 -18.91 23.49 14.83
C LEU A 16 -18.11 24.71 14.40
N ASP A 17 -17.43 25.31 15.36
CA ASP A 17 -16.58 26.48 15.19
C ASP A 17 -15.56 26.18 14.07
N PRO A 18 -15.69 26.80 12.87
CA PRO A 18 -14.89 26.45 11.70
C PRO A 18 -13.39 26.68 11.95
N VAL A 19 -13.07 27.55 12.92
CA VAL A 19 -11.71 27.77 13.43
C VAL A 19 -11.18 26.56 14.21
N LYS A 20 -12.03 25.86 14.99
CA LYS A 20 -11.67 24.61 15.69
C LYS A 20 -11.63 23.41 14.74
N LEU A 21 -12.47 23.36 13.71
CA LEU A 21 -12.39 22.35 12.66
C LEU A 21 -11.07 22.46 11.89
N THR A 22 -10.62 23.68 11.60
CA THR A 22 -9.35 23.93 10.91
C THR A 22 -8.15 23.54 11.78
N LYS A 23 -8.14 23.93 13.07
CA LYS A 23 -7.06 23.53 14.01
C LYS A 23 -7.00 22.02 14.24
N SER A 24 -8.16 21.37 14.41
CA SER A 24 -8.24 19.92 14.57
C SER A 24 -7.83 19.19 13.30
N ALA A 25 -8.30 19.59 12.13
CA ALA A 25 -7.91 19.00 10.85
C ALA A 25 -6.40 19.11 10.60
N ILE A 26 -5.79 20.26 10.92
CA ILE A 26 -4.33 20.45 10.81
C ILE A 26 -3.60 19.56 11.83
N SER A 27 -4.10 19.43 13.06
CA SER A 27 -3.52 18.54 14.08
C SER A 27 -3.60 17.07 13.68
N TRP A 28 -4.76 16.61 13.19
CA TRP A 28 -4.95 15.25 12.68
C TRP A 28 -4.08 14.96 11.48
N LEU A 29 -3.95 15.92 10.55
CA LEU A 29 -3.07 15.79 9.39
C LEU A 29 -1.60 15.71 9.80
N ARG A 30 -1.18 16.50 10.81
CA ARG A 30 0.16 16.43 11.39
C ARG A 30 0.44 15.08 12.05
N ILE A 31 -0.50 14.56 12.84
CA ILE A 31 -0.38 13.24 13.48
C ILE A 31 -0.35 12.13 12.42
N ALA A 32 -1.18 12.24 11.37
CA ALA A 32 -1.18 11.29 10.26
C ALA A 32 0.15 11.27 9.50
N PHE A 33 0.75 12.45 9.23
CA PHE A 33 2.08 12.52 8.60
C PHE A 33 3.21 12.04 9.52
N ALA A 34 3.14 12.34 10.83
CA ALA A 34 4.13 11.86 11.79
C ALA A 34 4.07 10.33 11.95
N ALA A 35 2.86 9.78 12.10
CA ALA A 35 2.63 8.34 12.23
C ALA A 35 3.03 7.59 10.96
N SER A 36 2.59 8.04 9.78
CA SER A 36 2.95 7.42 8.50
C SER A 36 4.46 7.51 8.23
N GLY A 37 5.09 8.65 8.54
CA GLY A 37 6.53 8.83 8.41
C GLY A 37 7.35 7.92 9.34
N ALA A 38 6.93 7.80 10.61
CA ALA A 38 7.56 6.90 11.57
C ALA A 38 7.42 5.43 11.16
N VAL A 39 6.22 5.01 10.72
CA VAL A 39 5.97 3.65 10.22
C VAL A 39 6.82 3.36 8.99
N ALA A 40 6.86 4.28 8.01
CA ALA A 40 7.68 4.13 6.81
C ALA A 40 9.17 3.99 7.13
N LEU A 41 9.67 4.77 8.09
CA LEU A 41 11.07 4.73 8.51
C LEU A 41 11.41 3.42 9.23
N ILE A 42 10.56 2.97 10.16
CA ILE A 42 10.74 1.67 10.84
C ILE A 42 10.72 0.54 9.83
N LEU A 43 9.74 0.52 8.92
CA LEU A 43 9.65 -0.50 7.88
C LEU A 43 10.86 -0.49 6.96
N GLY A 44 11.33 0.68 6.52
CA GLY A 44 12.52 0.80 5.67
C GLY A 44 13.79 0.28 6.35
N VAL A 45 14.01 0.60 7.62
CA VAL A 45 15.16 0.10 8.40
C VAL A 45 15.07 -1.42 8.60
N VAL A 46 13.89 -1.95 8.94
CA VAL A 46 13.68 -3.39 9.11
C VAL A 46 13.94 -4.14 7.80
N LEU A 47 13.49 -3.59 6.66
CA LEU A 47 13.70 -4.19 5.35
C LEU A 47 15.18 -4.25 4.96
N LEU A 48 15.96 -3.21 5.30
CA LEU A 48 17.40 -3.13 5.02
C LEU A 48 18.21 -4.08 5.88
N LEU A 49 17.85 -4.19 7.17
CA LEU A 49 18.57 -5.07 8.08
C LEU A 49 18.21 -6.52 7.79
N TRP A 50 16.92 -6.87 7.77
CA TRP A 50 16.47 -8.27 7.77
C TRP A 50 15.45 -8.57 6.65
N PRO A 51 15.79 -8.40 5.37
CA PRO A 51 14.86 -8.59 4.25
C PRO A 51 14.24 -9.99 4.26
N SER A 52 15.05 -11.04 4.40
CA SER A 52 14.57 -12.43 4.39
C SER A 52 13.60 -12.75 5.53
N LYS A 53 13.78 -12.12 6.71
CA LYS A 53 12.88 -12.33 7.85
C LYS A 53 11.55 -11.59 7.65
N THR A 54 11.57 -10.37 7.12
CA THR A 54 10.35 -9.62 6.81
C THR A 54 9.50 -10.36 5.79
N LEU A 55 10.12 -10.90 4.74
CA LEU A 55 9.44 -11.70 3.72
C LEU A 55 8.82 -12.97 4.31
N ALA A 56 9.53 -13.66 5.20
CA ALA A 56 9.00 -14.84 5.87
C ALA A 56 7.79 -14.51 6.77
N VAL A 57 7.83 -13.38 7.49
CA VAL A 57 6.69 -12.92 8.30
C VAL A 57 5.47 -12.66 7.41
N VAL A 58 5.65 -11.95 6.29
CA VAL A 58 4.58 -11.70 5.32
C VAL A 58 4.02 -13.02 4.76
N ALA A 59 4.89 -13.99 4.45
CA ALA A 59 4.47 -15.31 3.98
C ALA A 59 3.63 -16.08 5.02
N VAL A 60 3.95 -15.96 6.31
CA VAL A 60 3.15 -16.58 7.37
C VAL A 60 1.75 -15.94 7.45
N PHE A 61 1.67 -14.60 7.41
CA PHE A 61 0.38 -13.91 7.39
C PHE A 61 -0.46 -14.26 6.16
N LEU A 62 0.19 -14.35 4.99
CA LEU A 62 -0.45 -14.79 3.76
C LEU A 62 -0.97 -16.22 3.89
N GLY A 63 -0.16 -17.14 4.43
CA GLY A 63 -0.56 -18.52 4.65
C GLY A 63 -1.74 -18.65 5.61
N LEU A 64 -1.75 -17.85 6.69
CA LEU A 64 -2.88 -17.81 7.61
C LEU A 64 -4.15 -17.29 6.94
N ASN A 65 -4.04 -16.24 6.11
CA ASN A 65 -5.16 -15.73 5.32
C ASN A 65 -5.70 -16.81 4.37
N PHE A 66 -4.82 -17.55 3.69
CA PHE A 66 -5.21 -18.65 2.81
C PHE A 66 -5.94 -19.77 3.57
N LEU A 67 -5.53 -20.10 4.79
CA LEU A 67 -6.25 -21.08 5.62
C LEU A 67 -7.66 -20.58 5.98
N ILE A 68 -7.79 -19.32 6.39
CA ILE A 68 -9.09 -18.73 6.72
C ILE A 68 -10.00 -18.71 5.49
N THR A 69 -9.53 -18.18 4.36
CA THR A 69 -10.29 -18.12 3.11
C THR A 69 -10.60 -19.51 2.56
N GLY A 70 -9.66 -20.45 2.67
CA GLY A 70 -9.84 -21.84 2.25
C GLY A 70 -10.93 -22.55 3.06
N ALA A 71 -10.91 -22.39 4.39
CA ALA A 71 -11.95 -22.92 5.27
C ALA A 71 -13.33 -22.32 4.96
N VAL A 72 -13.40 -21.00 4.77
CA VAL A 72 -14.65 -20.33 4.38
C VAL A 72 -15.17 -20.86 3.04
N LYS A 73 -14.32 -21.03 2.03
CA LYS A 73 -14.71 -21.56 0.72
C LYS A 73 -15.17 -23.02 0.79
N LEU A 74 -14.54 -23.86 1.61
CA LEU A 74 -15.03 -25.22 1.89
C LEU A 74 -16.43 -25.19 2.50
N CYS A 75 -16.64 -24.35 3.52
CA CYS A 75 -17.95 -24.19 4.14
C CYS A 75 -19.00 -23.72 3.12
N LEU A 76 -18.69 -22.72 2.29
CA LEU A 76 -19.61 -22.24 1.25
C LEU A 76 -19.94 -23.33 0.22
N GLY A 77 -18.93 -24.10 -0.21
CA GLY A 77 -19.13 -25.19 -1.17
C GLY A 77 -20.02 -26.32 -0.64
N ILE A 78 -19.89 -26.65 0.66
CA ILE A 78 -20.65 -27.72 1.31
C ILE A 78 -22.06 -27.25 1.71
N PHE A 79 -22.19 -26.06 2.30
CA PHE A 79 -23.46 -25.57 2.87
C PHE A 79 -24.31 -24.75 1.90
N SER A 80 -23.77 -24.27 0.77
CA SER A 80 -24.57 -23.47 -0.17
C SER A 80 -25.41 -24.34 -1.10
N SER A 81 -26.62 -24.69 -0.66
CA SER A 81 -27.60 -25.43 -1.45
C SER A 81 -28.24 -24.61 -2.59
N GLY A 82 -27.95 -23.31 -2.68
CA GLY A 82 -28.52 -22.37 -3.67
C GLY A 82 -27.61 -21.99 -4.84
N LEU A 83 -26.32 -22.33 -4.83
CA LEU A 83 -25.41 -22.00 -5.94
C LEU A 83 -25.48 -23.04 -7.07
N SER A 84 -25.22 -22.60 -8.31
CA SER A 84 -24.98 -23.49 -9.45
C SER A 84 -23.94 -24.54 -9.11
N ALA A 85 -24.16 -25.80 -9.50
CA ALA A 85 -23.31 -26.94 -9.17
C ALA A 85 -21.83 -26.68 -9.51
N GLY A 86 -21.55 -25.98 -10.62
CA GLY A 86 -20.19 -25.63 -11.05
C GLY A 86 -19.46 -24.69 -10.08
N LEU A 87 -20.17 -23.72 -9.49
CA LEU A 87 -19.58 -22.79 -8.53
C LEU A 87 -19.24 -23.47 -7.20
N ARG A 88 -20.07 -24.41 -6.75
CA ARG A 88 -19.77 -25.21 -5.54
C ARG A 88 -18.51 -26.03 -5.72
N ILE A 89 -18.38 -26.71 -6.85
CA ILE A 89 -17.21 -27.54 -7.15
C ILE A 89 -15.96 -26.65 -7.20
N LEU A 90 -16.04 -25.48 -7.82
CA LEU A 90 -14.94 -24.53 -7.86
C LEU A 90 -14.57 -24.04 -6.44
N ASP A 91 -15.54 -23.71 -5.60
CA ASP A 91 -15.29 -23.25 -4.23
C ASP A 91 -14.67 -24.35 -3.35
N ILE A 92 -15.14 -25.60 -3.46
CA ILE A 92 -14.53 -26.73 -2.75
C ILE A 92 -13.11 -26.95 -3.24
N LEU A 93 -12.91 -27.05 -4.55
CA LEU A 93 -11.59 -27.32 -5.13
C LEU A 93 -10.59 -26.21 -4.80
N PHE A 94 -11.01 -24.95 -4.95
CA PHE A 94 -10.19 -23.79 -4.63
C PHE A 94 -9.96 -23.65 -3.12
N GLY A 95 -10.94 -24.00 -2.29
CA GLY A 95 -10.79 -24.04 -0.85
C GLY A 95 -9.75 -25.07 -0.39
N VAL A 96 -9.77 -26.28 -0.97
CA VAL A 96 -8.76 -27.32 -0.72
C VAL A 96 -7.39 -26.85 -1.19
N PHE A 97 -7.31 -26.25 -2.38
CA PHE A 97 -6.07 -25.68 -2.91
C PHE A 97 -5.48 -24.61 -1.98
N LEU A 98 -6.31 -23.68 -1.50
CA LEU A 98 -5.88 -22.63 -0.56
C LEU A 98 -5.45 -23.21 0.80
N MET A 99 -6.12 -24.24 1.30
CA MET A 99 -5.69 -24.92 2.53
C MET A 99 -4.29 -25.53 2.38
N ILE A 100 -4.04 -26.24 1.27
CA ILE A 100 -2.73 -26.84 0.99
C ILE A 100 -1.67 -25.73 0.82
N ALA A 101 -1.97 -24.71 0.01
CA ALA A 101 -1.08 -23.59 -0.22
C ALA A 101 -0.74 -22.83 1.08
N GLY A 102 -1.73 -22.61 1.95
CA GLY A 102 -1.56 -21.94 3.23
C GLY A 102 -0.67 -22.74 4.19
N ILE A 103 -0.86 -24.06 4.28
CA ILE A 103 0.00 -24.93 5.11
C ILE A 103 1.44 -24.91 4.58
N VAL A 104 1.63 -25.04 3.26
CA VAL A 104 2.97 -24.98 2.65
C VAL A 104 3.62 -23.62 2.88
N ALA A 105 2.87 -22.53 2.75
CA ALA A 105 3.35 -21.16 2.98
C ALA A 105 3.84 -20.93 4.40
N ILE A 106 3.15 -21.48 5.41
CA ILE A 106 3.57 -21.36 6.82
C ILE A 106 4.76 -22.26 7.11
N LYS A 107 4.73 -23.52 6.65
CA LYS A 107 5.81 -24.49 6.90
C LYS A 107 7.12 -24.11 6.21
N ASN A 108 7.06 -23.48 5.05
CA ASN A 108 8.22 -23.04 4.28
C ASN A 108 8.18 -21.52 4.05
N SER A 109 8.01 -20.76 5.14
CA SER A 109 7.85 -19.31 5.09
C SER A 109 9.02 -18.58 4.46
N ALA A 110 10.25 -19.08 4.60
CA ALA A 110 11.42 -18.51 3.94
C ALA A 110 11.31 -18.62 2.41
N ALA A 111 11.10 -19.83 1.86
CA ALA A 111 11.00 -20.01 0.41
C ALA A 111 9.75 -19.34 -0.17
N THR A 112 8.63 -19.36 0.54
CA THR A 112 7.42 -18.64 0.12
C THR A 112 7.63 -17.14 0.10
N GLY A 113 8.35 -16.59 1.08
CA GLY A 113 8.73 -15.18 1.09
C GLY A 113 9.56 -14.79 -0.14
N GLU A 114 10.56 -15.60 -0.48
CA GLU A 114 11.38 -15.38 -1.69
C GLU A 114 10.57 -15.52 -2.99
N ALA A 115 9.69 -16.51 -3.07
CA ALA A 115 8.81 -16.68 -4.21
C ALA A 115 7.88 -15.47 -4.39
N LEU A 116 7.32 -14.93 -3.30
CA LEU A 116 6.50 -13.71 -3.32
C LEU A 116 7.29 -12.49 -3.78
N LEU A 117 8.56 -12.38 -3.38
CA LEU A 117 9.44 -11.31 -3.82
C LEU A 117 9.68 -11.39 -5.32
N ILE A 118 10.06 -12.56 -5.83
CA ILE A 118 10.29 -12.78 -7.26
C ILE A 118 9.00 -12.52 -8.04
N PHE A 119 7.86 -13.00 -7.56
CA PHE A 119 6.56 -12.75 -8.16
C PHE A 119 6.24 -11.25 -8.23
N THR A 120 6.50 -10.51 -7.16
CA THR A 120 6.32 -9.05 -7.12
C THR A 120 7.21 -8.34 -8.15
N VAL A 121 8.47 -8.76 -8.26
CA VAL A 121 9.44 -8.20 -9.21
C VAL A 121 9.01 -8.43 -10.66
N ILE A 122 8.43 -9.61 -10.95
CA ILE A 122 7.87 -9.90 -12.27
C ILE A 122 6.72 -8.94 -12.58
N ILE A 123 5.80 -8.74 -11.65
CA ILE A 123 4.68 -7.80 -11.83
C ILE A 123 5.19 -6.38 -12.07
N ILE A 124 6.18 -5.92 -11.30
CA ILE A 124 6.80 -4.60 -11.48
C ILE A 124 7.43 -4.49 -12.87
N GLY A 125 8.20 -5.50 -13.30
CA GLY A 125 8.83 -5.52 -14.61
C GLY A 125 7.82 -5.45 -15.76
N ILE A 126 6.73 -6.22 -15.67
CA ILE A 126 5.61 -6.15 -16.62
C ILE A 126 4.96 -4.76 -16.60
N GLY A 127 4.74 -4.19 -15.41
CA GLY A 127 4.19 -2.85 -15.24
C GLY A 127 5.02 -1.77 -15.94
N TRP A 128 6.35 -1.79 -15.78
CA TRP A 128 7.26 -0.85 -16.46
C TRP A 128 7.25 -0.99 -17.98
N ILE A 129 7.09 -2.22 -18.49
CA ILE A 129 6.92 -2.44 -19.94
C ILE A 129 5.61 -1.81 -20.42
N ILE A 130 4.51 -2.07 -19.72
CA ILE A 130 3.19 -1.52 -20.07
C ILE A 130 3.22 0.01 -20.02
N GLU A 131 3.72 0.60 -18.92
CA GLU A 131 3.86 2.05 -18.78
C GLU A 131 4.74 2.65 -19.87
N GLY A 132 5.83 1.97 -20.24
CA GLY A 132 6.71 2.43 -21.31
C GLY A 132 6.02 2.41 -22.68
N VAL A 133 5.25 1.36 -22.97
CA VAL A 133 4.43 1.27 -24.19
C VAL A 133 3.36 2.37 -24.19
N LEU A 134 2.67 2.59 -23.07
CA LEU A 134 1.67 3.65 -22.95
C LEU A 134 2.28 5.04 -23.16
N ALA A 135 3.44 5.33 -22.57
CA ALA A 135 4.14 6.60 -22.77
C ALA A 135 4.49 6.85 -24.24
N MET A 136 4.89 5.81 -24.99
CA MET A 136 5.15 5.92 -26.42
C MET A 136 3.86 6.17 -27.22
N VAL A 137 2.74 5.52 -26.87
CA VAL A 137 1.45 5.72 -27.53
C VAL A 137 0.89 7.13 -27.27
N GLU A 138 1.00 7.61 -26.04
CA GLU A 138 0.51 8.94 -25.63
C GLU A 138 1.38 10.08 -26.17
N SER A 139 2.66 9.82 -26.45
CA SER A 139 3.58 10.80 -27.05
C SER A 139 3.07 11.42 -28.36
N GLY A 140 2.18 10.73 -29.09
CA GLY A 140 1.55 11.23 -30.31
C GLY A 140 0.59 12.40 -30.10
N LYS A 141 0.18 12.70 -28.85
CA LYS A 141 -0.83 13.70 -28.51
C LYS A 141 -0.28 15.01 -27.89
N GLY A 142 1.04 15.14 -27.69
CA GLY A 142 1.64 16.26 -26.96
C GLY A 142 2.95 16.83 -27.54
N SER A 143 3.30 18.05 -27.11
CA SER A 143 4.45 18.85 -27.60
C SER A 143 5.84 18.26 -27.23
N SER A 144 5.91 17.40 -26.19
CA SER A 144 7.16 16.77 -25.72
C SER A 144 7.37 15.33 -26.24
N ARG A 145 6.92 15.04 -27.47
CA ARG A 145 6.93 13.71 -28.10
C ARG A 145 8.26 12.95 -27.96
N THR A 146 9.39 13.62 -28.18
CA THR A 146 10.73 13.00 -28.08
C THR A 146 11.05 12.52 -26.67
N TRP A 147 10.69 13.29 -25.64
CA TRP A 147 10.94 12.93 -24.24
C TRP A 147 10.08 11.75 -23.79
N ALA A 148 8.82 11.72 -24.23
CA ALA A 148 7.93 10.60 -23.93
C ALA A 148 8.37 9.30 -24.61
N ILE A 149 8.88 9.37 -25.85
CA ILE A 149 9.43 8.19 -26.55
C ILE A 149 10.71 7.68 -25.87
N LEU A 150 11.63 8.58 -25.51
CA LEU A 150 12.87 8.21 -24.81
C LEU A 150 12.56 7.58 -23.45
N PHE A 151 11.68 8.18 -22.66
CA PHE A 151 11.23 7.63 -21.38
C PHE A 151 10.58 6.25 -21.57
N GLY A 152 9.69 6.12 -22.54
CA GLY A 152 9.00 4.86 -22.82
C GLY A 152 9.96 3.75 -23.23
N ALA A 153 10.92 4.04 -24.10
CA ALA A 153 11.96 3.09 -24.49
C ALA A 153 12.82 2.65 -23.30
N ILE A 154 13.26 3.59 -22.45
CA ILE A 154 14.04 3.29 -21.24
C ILE A 154 13.22 2.41 -20.29
N SER A 155 11.94 2.74 -20.07
CA SER A 155 11.05 1.97 -19.18
C SER A 155 10.85 0.54 -19.67
N VAL A 156 10.65 0.34 -20.99
CA VAL A 156 10.54 -1.00 -21.58
C VAL A 156 11.84 -1.79 -21.41
N ILE A 157 12.99 -1.18 -21.72
CA ILE A 157 14.30 -1.85 -21.57
C ILE A 157 14.53 -2.22 -20.11
N ALA A 158 14.26 -1.31 -19.17
CA ALA A 158 14.41 -1.55 -17.75
C ALA A 158 13.51 -2.71 -17.28
N GLY A 159 12.25 -2.75 -17.72
CA GLY A 159 11.35 -3.87 -17.42
C GLY A 159 11.84 -5.21 -17.99
N VAL A 160 12.35 -5.23 -19.24
CA VAL A 160 12.93 -6.44 -19.85
C VAL A 160 14.16 -6.92 -19.08
N VAL A 161 15.05 -6.01 -18.67
CA VAL A 161 16.24 -6.35 -17.85
C VAL A 161 15.83 -6.93 -16.51
N ILE A 162 14.80 -6.35 -15.86
CA ILE A 162 14.27 -6.86 -14.59
C ILE A 162 13.77 -8.31 -14.74
N LEU A 163 13.06 -8.60 -15.83
CA LEU A 163 12.55 -9.94 -16.09
C LEU A 163 13.64 -10.94 -16.49
N ALA A 164 14.75 -10.48 -17.08
CA ALA A 164 15.86 -11.34 -17.45
C ALA A 164 16.67 -11.83 -16.23
N VAL A 165 16.79 -11.01 -15.19
CA VAL A 165 17.56 -11.33 -13.97
C VAL A 165 16.77 -11.01 -12.69
N PRO A 166 15.64 -11.72 -12.46
CA PRO A 166 14.67 -11.35 -11.44
C PRO A 166 15.23 -11.41 -10.01
N VAL A 167 16.16 -12.34 -9.72
CA VAL A 167 16.77 -12.46 -8.39
C VAL A 167 17.66 -11.26 -8.06
N TRP A 168 18.49 -10.83 -9.00
CA TRP A 168 19.35 -9.65 -8.82
C TRP A 168 18.51 -8.37 -8.78
N SER A 169 17.53 -8.27 -9.67
CA SER A 169 16.60 -7.14 -9.68
C SER A 169 15.77 -7.05 -8.40
N ALA A 170 15.40 -8.18 -7.80
CA ALA A 170 14.71 -8.22 -6.52
C ALA A 170 15.50 -7.54 -5.40
N LEU A 171 16.80 -7.86 -5.28
CA LEU A 171 17.67 -7.25 -4.29
C LEU A 171 17.80 -5.74 -4.52
N TRP A 172 18.07 -5.33 -5.76
CA TRP A 172 18.20 -3.91 -6.12
C TRP A 172 16.93 -3.11 -5.83
N LEU A 173 15.77 -3.62 -6.28
CA LEU A 173 14.47 -2.97 -6.07
C LEU A 173 14.15 -2.91 -4.57
N LEU A 174 14.38 -3.98 -3.83
CA LEU A 174 14.14 -4.00 -2.38
C LEU A 174 14.99 -2.96 -1.65
N THR A 175 16.28 -2.86 -2.02
CA THR A 175 17.19 -1.87 -1.42
C THR A 175 16.77 -0.44 -1.76
N MET A 176 16.43 -0.19 -3.03
CA MET A 176 15.91 1.11 -3.49
C MET A 176 14.61 1.48 -2.77
N THR A 177 13.66 0.55 -2.66
CA THR A 177 12.40 0.75 -1.93
C THR A 177 12.65 1.05 -0.45
N ALA A 178 13.58 0.35 0.19
CA ALA A 178 13.93 0.60 1.59
C ALA A 178 14.53 2.00 1.80
N ILE A 179 15.46 2.41 0.92
CA ILE A 179 16.05 3.76 0.94
C ILE A 179 14.97 4.81 0.71
N LEU A 180 14.10 4.62 -0.28
CA LEU A 180 12.99 5.53 -0.57
C LEU A 180 12.03 5.64 0.62
N LEU A 181 11.69 4.53 1.28
CA LEU A 181 10.87 4.52 2.49
C LEU A 181 11.51 5.32 3.62
N ILE A 182 12.83 5.19 3.81
CA ILE A 182 13.57 5.99 4.80
C ILE A 182 13.53 7.47 4.45
N VAL A 183 13.81 7.83 3.18
CA VAL A 183 13.80 9.23 2.73
C VAL A 183 12.40 9.83 2.88
N LEU A 184 11.36 9.13 2.44
CA LEU A 184 9.97 9.56 2.58
C LEU A 184 9.55 9.66 4.05
N GLY A 185 9.99 8.72 4.90
CA GLY A 185 9.77 8.75 6.34
C GLY A 185 10.40 9.98 7.00
N LEU A 186 11.66 10.29 6.65
CA LEU A 186 12.36 11.49 7.11
C LEU A 186 11.68 12.77 6.62
N LEU A 187 11.31 12.84 5.33
CA LEU A 187 10.57 13.99 4.78
C LEU A 187 9.20 14.17 5.45
N GLY A 188 8.49 13.07 5.74
CA GLY A 188 7.22 13.09 6.48
C GLY A 188 7.38 13.62 7.90
N LEU A 189 8.42 13.19 8.61
CA LEU A 189 8.76 13.72 9.93
C LEU A 189 9.12 15.22 9.87
N VAL A 190 10.00 15.63 8.95
CA VAL A 190 10.36 17.06 8.77
C VAL A 190 9.12 17.89 8.46
N ARG A 191 8.23 17.41 7.59
CA ARG A 191 6.96 18.09 7.29
C ARG A 191 6.07 18.16 8.53
N ALA A 192 5.95 17.10 9.32
CA ALA A 192 5.17 17.10 10.56
C ALA A 192 5.75 18.03 11.65
N PHE A 193 7.07 18.24 11.69
CA PHE A 193 7.70 19.21 12.59
C PHE A 193 7.64 20.66 12.06
N THR A 194 7.61 20.84 10.74
CA THR A 194 7.53 22.16 10.10
C THR A 194 6.09 22.69 10.01
N PHE A 195 5.09 21.80 9.80
CA PHE A 195 3.67 22.10 9.93
C PHE A 195 3.31 22.34 11.41
N GLY A 196 3.33 23.60 11.83
CA GLY A 196 2.93 24.02 13.18
C GLY A 196 3.69 25.21 13.73
N ARG A 197 4.87 25.54 13.19
CA ARG A 197 5.62 26.73 13.64
C ARG A 197 4.90 28.03 13.32
N GLY A 198 4.30 28.17 12.14
CA GLY A 198 3.60 29.39 11.72
C GLY A 198 2.25 29.65 12.40
N VAL A 199 1.58 28.61 12.91
CA VAL A 199 0.27 28.74 13.56
C VAL A 199 0.41 29.11 15.04
N LEU A 200 1.50 28.67 15.69
CA LEU A 200 1.79 29.04 17.09
C LEU A 200 2.36 30.46 17.23
N THR A 201 2.94 31.04 16.17
CA THR A 201 3.41 32.44 16.17
C THR A 201 2.30 33.47 15.96
N GLN A 202 1.11 33.08 15.48
CA GLN A 202 -0.05 33.97 15.31
C GLN A 202 -1.03 33.95 16.50
N LEU A 203 -0.73 33.19 17.56
CA LEU A 203 -1.60 33.01 18.74
C LEU A 203 -0.92 33.39 20.06
N GLY A 204 0.29 33.96 20.01
CA GLY A 204 0.94 34.64 21.13
C GLY A 204 0.96 36.13 20.88
#